data_AF-A0A952L5K1-F1
#
_entry.id   AF-A0A952L5K1-F1
#
_cell.length_a   1.000
_cell.length_b   1.000
_cell.length_c   1.000
_cell.angle_alpha   90.00
_cell.angle_beta   90.00
_cell.angle_gamma   90.00
#
_symmetry.space_group_name_H-M   'P 1'
#
loop_
_entity.id
_entity.type
_entity.pdbx_description
1 polymer ?
#
loop_
_entity_poly.entity_id
_entity_poly.type
_entity_poly.pdbx_seq_one_letter_code
_entity_poly.pdbx_strand_id
1 'polypeptide(L)' 'MKPTVTSPCVNVCQMDAASGWCRGCGRSLSEIAGWGGAPETRQRHILDQLPERRVELHRHGLWLGPWPHTEEQDR' A
#
# COMPACT_ATOMS: atom_id res chain seq x y z
N MET A 1 11.85 17.55 4.61
CA MET A 1 10.53 17.63 5.29
C MET A 1 10.01 16.21 5.43
N LYS A 2 9.82 15.68 6.65
CA LYS A 2 9.17 14.37 6.82
C LYS A 2 7.65 14.59 6.73
N PRO A 3 6.91 13.84 5.88
CA PRO A 3 5.46 13.91 5.91
C PRO A 3 4.99 13.49 7.32
N THR A 4 3.99 14.21 7.83
CA THR A 4 3.31 13.90 9.11
C THR A 4 2.63 12.54 9.07
N VAL A 5 2.23 12.08 7.87
CA VAL A 5 1.66 10.76 7.61
C VAL A 5 2.76 9.77 7.24
N THR A 6 2.84 8.68 8.01
CA THR A 6 3.75 7.58 7.76
C THR A 6 3.45 6.91 6.42
N SER A 7 4.50 6.69 5.63
CA SER A 7 4.39 5.99 4.34
C SER A 7 4.00 4.51 4.56
N PRO A 8 3.05 3.97 3.78
CA PRO A 8 2.65 2.56 3.85
C PRO A 8 3.62 1.63 3.11
N CYS A 9 4.81 2.12 2.74
CA CYS A 9 5.79 1.39 1.97
C CYS A 9 6.44 0.30 2.84
N VAL A 10 6.51 -0.92 2.31
CA VAL A 10 7.14 -2.08 2.97
C VAL A 10 8.50 -2.42 2.34
N ASN A 11 9.09 -1.46 1.61
CA ASN A 11 10.33 -1.62 0.84
C ASN A 11 10.28 -2.72 -0.24
N VAL A 12 9.08 -3.16 -0.62
CA VAL A 12 8.83 -4.02 -1.79
C VAL A 12 8.17 -3.17 -2.86
N CYS A 13 8.88 -2.94 -3.96
CA CYS A 13 8.37 -2.24 -5.13
C CYS A 13 8.25 -3.21 -6.31
N GLN A 14 7.11 -3.91 -6.38
CA GLN A 14 6.76 -4.71 -7.54
C GLN A 14 5.39 -4.25 -8.04
N MET A 15 5.38 -3.59 -9.19
CA MET A 15 4.15 -3.13 -9.82
C MET A 15 3.48 -4.28 -10.55
N ASP A 16 2.18 -4.42 -10.34
CA ASP A 16 1.34 -5.28 -11.15
C ASP A 16 0.75 -4.48 -12.32
N ALA A 17 0.99 -4.95 -13.55
CA ALA A 17 0.54 -4.24 -14.76
C ALA A 17 -0.98 -4.34 -14.99
N ALA A 18 -1.64 -5.37 -14.45
CA ALA A 18 -3.08 -5.57 -14.63
C ALA A 18 -3.91 -4.67 -13.69
N SER A 19 -3.54 -4.62 -12.41
CA SER A 19 -4.21 -3.78 -11.40
C SER A 19 -3.67 -2.35 -11.36
N GLY A 20 -2.46 -2.11 -11.85
CA GLY A 20 -1.78 -0.81 -11.74
C GLY A 20 -1.33 -0.47 -10.31
N TRP A 21 -1.31 -1.45 -9.41
CA TRP A 21 -0.93 -1.28 -8.01
C TRP A 21 0.37 -1.99 -7.67
N CYS A 22 1.08 -1.44 -6.69
CA CYS A 22 2.24 -2.09 -6.10
C CYS A 22 1.79 -3.25 -5.23
N ARG A 23 2.29 -4.45 -5.55
CA ARG A 23 2.02 -5.71 -4.85
C ARG A 23 2.45 -5.70 -3.38
N GLY A 24 3.38 -4.83 -3.00
CA GLY A 24 3.87 -4.70 -1.63
C GLY A 24 3.07 -3.73 -0.75
N CYS A 25 2.69 -2.56 -1.29
CA CYS A 25 2.04 -1.51 -0.48
C CYS A 25 0.60 -1.18 -0.90
N GLY A 26 0.15 -1.59 -2.08
CA GLY A 26 -1.17 -1.33 -2.65
C GLY A 26 -1.33 0.05 -3.32
N ARG A 27 -0.27 0.86 -3.37
CA ARG A 27 -0.29 2.19 -4.02
C ARG A 27 -0.05 2.08 -5.52
N SER A 28 -0.61 3.02 -6.29
CA SER A 28 -0.28 3.19 -7.71
C SER A 28 1.05 3.91 -7.92
N LEU A 29 1.60 3.85 -9.13
CA LEU A 29 2.87 4.52 -9.45
C LEU A 29 2.81 6.04 -9.24
N SER A 30 1.69 6.68 -9.62
CA SER A 30 1.48 8.11 -9.43
C SER A 30 1.40 8.50 -7.94
N GLU A 31 0.79 7.66 -7.12
CA GLU A 31 0.74 7.86 -5.66
C GLU A 31 2.12 7.70 -5.01
N ILE A 32 2.92 6.73 -5.49
CA ILE A 32 4.30 6.53 -5.02
C ILE A 32 5.16 7.75 -5.36
N ALA A 33 5.14 8.20 -6.62
CA ALA A 33 5.93 9.33 -7.10
C ALA A 33 5.53 10.65 -6.41
N GLY A 34 4.23 10.85 -6.15
CA GLY A 34 3.71 12.07 -5.54
C GLY A 34 3.74 12.10 -4.01
N TRP A 35 4.05 11.00 -3.33
CA TRP A 35 3.82 10.87 -1.88
C TRP A 35 4.45 11.98 -1.04
N GLY A 36 5.73 12.27 -1.27
CA GLY A 36 6.49 13.24 -0.47
C GLY A 36 6.03 14.69 -0.62
N GLY A 37 5.36 15.03 -1.73
CA GLY A 37 4.80 16.35 -1.99
C GLY A 37 3.28 16.43 -1.83
N ALA A 38 2.61 15.31 -1.55
CA ALA A 38 1.17 15.28 -1.39
C ALA A 38 0.75 15.92 -0.05
N PRO A 39 -0.35 16.69 -0.02
CA PRO A 39 -0.90 17.19 1.23
C PRO A 39 -1.39 16.04 2.10
N GLU A 40 -1.39 16.25 3.42
CA GLU A 40 -1.80 15.26 4.42
C GLU A 40 -3.19 14.66 4.15
N THR A 41 -4.15 15.47 3.70
CA THR A 41 -5.50 15.03 3.32
C THR A 41 -5.47 14.00 2.19
N ARG A 42 -4.62 14.21 1.18
CA ARG A 42 -4.42 13.27 0.07
C ARG A 42 -3.68 12.02 0.53
N GLN A 43 -2.69 12.16 1.40
CA GLN A 43 -1.97 11.02 1.97
C GLN A 43 -2.92 10.10 2.75
N ARG A 44 -3.78 10.67 3.61
CA ARG A 44 -4.82 9.93 4.33
C ARG A 44 -5.81 9.24 3.39
N HIS A 45 -6.33 9.97 2.40
CA HIS A 45 -7.25 9.40 1.42
C HIS A 45 -6.64 8.19 0.66
N ILE A 46 -5.35 8.27 0.30
CA ILE A 46 -4.65 7.13 -0.31
C ILE A 46 -4.61 5.96 0.69
N LEU A 47 -4.23 6.21 1.95
CA LEU A 47 -4.17 5.18 2.99
C LEU A 47 -5.52 4.49 3.21
N ASP A 48 -6.62 5.23 3.22
CA ASP A 48 -7.97 4.70 3.43
C ASP A 48 -8.38 3.72 2.33
N GLN A 49 -7.86 3.88 1.11
CA GLN A 49 -8.11 2.97 0.00
C GLN A 49 -7.21 1.73 0.00
N LEU A 50 -6.09 1.72 0.74
CA LEU A 50 -5.16 0.60 0.69
C LEU A 50 -5.74 -0.71 1.21
N PRO A 51 -6.47 -0.79 2.34
CA PRO A 51 -7.02 -2.05 2.83
C PRO A 51 -7.80 -2.82 1.77
N GLU A 52 -8.70 -2.15 1.05
CA GLU A 52 -9.49 -2.76 -0.02
C GLU A 52 -8.61 -3.24 -1.19
N ARG A 53 -7.68 -2.41 -1.66
CA ARG A 53 -6.74 -2.78 -2.73
C ARG A 53 -5.86 -3.96 -2.34
N ARG A 54 -5.46 -4.05 -1.07
CA ARG A 54 -4.66 -5.16 -0.54
C ARG A 54 -5.46 -6.46 -0.47
N VAL A 55 -6.72 -6.40 -0.05
CA VAL A 55 -7.64 -7.55 -0.10
C VAL A 55 -7.79 -8.02 -1.54
N GLU A 56 -7.98 -7.11 -2.50
CA GLU A 56 -8.12 -7.49 -3.90
C GLU A 56 -6.83 -8.11 -4.45
N LEU A 57 -5.66 -7.51 -4.20
CA LEU A 57 -4.36 -8.10 -4.54
C LEU A 57 -4.19 -9.49 -3.92
N HIS A 58 -4.62 -9.68 -2.67
CA HIS A 58 -4.53 -10.97 -2.00
C HIS A 58 -5.48 -12.01 -2.61
N ARG A 59 -6.71 -11.62 -2.95
CA ARG A 59 -7.67 -12.50 -3.65
C ARG A 59 -7.14 -13.00 -4.99
N HIS A 60 -6.35 -12.18 -5.68
CA HIS A 60 -5.69 -12.56 -6.93
C HIS A 60 -4.34 -13.26 -6.74
N GLY A 61 -3.89 -13.51 -5.50
CA GLY A 61 -2.59 -14.13 -5.21
C GLY A 61 -1.38 -13.24 -5.56
N LEU A 62 -1.61 -11.93 -5.72
CA LEU A 62 -0.59 -10.94 -6.11
C LEU A 62 0.00 -10.18 -4.92
N TRP A 63 -0.50 -10.41 -3.72
CA TRP A 63 -0.06 -9.71 -2.51
C TRP A 63 1.31 -10.20 -2.05
N LEU A 64 2.27 -9.26 -1.94
CA LEU A 64 3.65 -9.48 -1.47
C LEU A 64 3.98 -8.69 -0.21
N GLY A 65 3.04 -7.91 0.32
CA GLY A 65 3.24 -7.22 1.57
C GLY A 65 3.15 -8.18 2.76
N PRO A 66 3.57 -7.74 3.96
CA PRO A 66 3.33 -8.49 5.17
C PRO A 66 1.82 -8.74 5.29
N TRP A 67 1.45 -9.99 5.51
CA TRP A 67 0.10 -10.34 5.91
C TRP A 67 -0.22 -9.55 7.20
N PRO A 68 -1.45 -9.03 7.40
CA PRO A 68 -1.86 -8.53 8.69
C PRO A 68 -1.93 -9.74 9.65
N HIS A 69 -0.79 -10.11 10.21
CA HIS A 69 -0.73 -11.04 11.32
C HIS A 69 -1.42 -10.35 12.49
N THR A 70 -2.71 -10.61 12.67
CA THR A 70 -3.28 -10.57 14.02
C THR A 70 -2.56 -11.67 14.78
N GLU A 71 -1.92 -11.33 15.91
CA GLU A 71 -1.07 -12.19 16.75
C GLU A 71 -1.67 -13.57 17.12
N GLU A 72 -2.94 -13.82 16.82
CA GLU A 72 -3.68 -15.09 17.03
C GLU A 72 -3.34 -16.21 16.01
N GLN A 73 -2.58 -15.95 14.95
CA GLN A 73 -2.28 -16.93 13.88
C GLN A 73 -0.98 -17.72 14.09
N ASP A 74 -0.26 -17.52 15.20
CA ASP A 74 1.01 -18.19 15.55
C ASP A 74 0.92 -18.98 16.88
N ARG A 75 -0.24 -19.57 17.17
CA ARG A 75 -0.46 -20.44 18.32
C ARG A 75 -1.01 -21.81 17.93
#